data_AF-A0A3C1GCA1-F1
#
_entry.id   AF-A0A3C1GCA1-F1
#
_cell.length_a   1.000
_cell.length_b   1.000
_cell.length_c   1.000
_cell.angle_alpha   90.00
_cell.angle_beta   90.00
_cell.angle_gamma   90.00
#
_symmetry.space_group_name_H-M   'P 1'
#
loop_
_entity.id
_entity.type
_entity.pdbx_description
1 polymer ?
#
loop_
_entity_poly.entity_id
_entity_poly.type
_entity_poly.pdbx_seq_one_letter_code
_entity_poly.pdbx_strand_id
1 'polypeptide(L)'
;MTLAWADDRGPRVLDGRAYEQWMSTMQCDENAFIDLKRDVLRDYPEAIQEGNRLLNGAFRKADYPTLAQLDGRITFRYEVYAFPEIRNDFRVAMGEDAFRRARARDAEMMGQFKAEVATRIKEAVRHMADKLEVYRPATHVTKAEGVFRDTLVENVRELIGMLPLLNVTNDVEIAGIAARMQSELLNYSAQTLRDSTSARITTAAAAAGILADVDAALKNMGQFFA
;
A
#
# COMPACT_ATOMS: atom_id res chain seq x y z
N MET A 1 3.92 -5.83 1.79
CA MET A 1 4.66 -6.66 0.81
C MET A 1 4.09 -6.65 -0.60
N THR A 2 2.89 -6.10 -0.83
CA THR A 2 2.48 -5.62 -2.16
C THR A 2 2.06 -4.18 -2.04
N LEU A 3 2.33 -3.38 -3.07
CA LEU A 3 1.73 -2.07 -3.16
C LEU A 3 0.20 -2.20 -3.23
N ALA A 4 -0.48 -1.40 -2.40
CA ALA A 4 -1.88 -1.07 -2.61
C ALA A 4 -1.92 0.00 -3.69
N TRP A 5 -1.98 -0.40 -4.95
CA TRP A 5 -2.45 0.47 -6.00
C TRP A 5 -3.39 -0.27 -6.94
N ALA A 6 -4.64 -0.18 -6.54
CA ALA A 6 -5.76 0.31 -7.32
C ALA A 6 -6.96 -0.08 -6.45
N ASP A 7 -7.80 0.89 -6.12
CA ASP A 7 -9.21 0.53 -6.15
C ASP A 7 -9.47 -0.07 -7.55
N ASP A 8 -9.62 -1.39 -7.59
CA ASP A 8 -10.20 -2.23 -8.65
C ASP A 8 -9.68 -2.13 -10.11
N ARG A 9 -8.47 -1.62 -10.43
CA ARG A 9 -8.11 -1.37 -11.86
C ARG A 9 -6.71 -1.72 -12.39
N GLY A 10 -5.87 -2.53 -11.73
CA GLY A 10 -4.58 -2.92 -12.35
C GLY A 10 -3.77 -4.03 -11.67
N PRO A 11 -2.81 -4.64 -12.40
CA PRO A 11 -1.88 -5.64 -11.86
C PRO A 11 -0.87 -5.01 -10.88
N ARG A 12 -0.57 -5.71 -9.78
CA ARG A 12 0.37 -5.26 -8.74
C ARG A 12 1.80 -5.64 -9.10
N VAL A 13 2.75 -4.72 -8.91
CA VAL A 13 4.19 -4.99 -9.11
C VAL A 13 4.80 -5.60 -7.85
N LEU A 14 5.58 -6.67 -8.05
CA LEU A 14 6.31 -7.39 -7.01
C LEU A 14 7.79 -7.44 -7.39
N ASP A 15 8.66 -7.00 -6.49
CA ASP A 15 10.11 -7.15 -6.66
C ASP A 15 10.47 -8.64 -6.63
N GLY A 16 11.29 -9.10 -7.58
CA GLY A 16 11.70 -10.51 -7.67
C GLY A 16 12.37 -11.03 -6.39
N ARG A 17 13.04 -10.16 -5.62
CA ARG A 17 13.66 -10.51 -4.32
C ARG A 17 12.61 -10.80 -3.23
N ALA A 18 11.43 -10.20 -3.34
CA ALA A 18 10.32 -10.37 -2.41
C ALA A 18 9.35 -11.49 -2.83
N TYR A 19 9.57 -12.13 -3.99
CA TYR A 19 8.68 -13.12 -4.57
C TYR A 19 8.40 -14.29 -3.63
N GLU A 20 9.45 -14.93 -3.11
CA GLU A 20 9.33 -16.11 -2.23
C GLU A 20 8.56 -15.78 -0.94
N GLN A 21 8.87 -14.64 -0.33
CA GLN A 21 8.19 -14.20 0.89
C GLN A 21 6.71 -13.92 0.62
N TRP A 22 6.41 -13.27 -0.51
CA TRP A 22 5.04 -12.98 -0.91
C TRP A 22 4.24 -14.25 -1.21
N MET A 23 4.80 -15.19 -1.98
CA MET A 23 4.18 -16.48 -2.28
C MET A 23 3.87 -17.26 -1.00
N SER A 24 4.82 -17.28 -0.05
CA SER A 24 4.60 -17.91 1.25
C SER A 24 3.44 -17.28 2.03
N THR A 25 3.34 -15.95 2.06
CA THR A 25 2.22 -15.25 2.70
C THR A 25 0.89 -15.56 2.00
N MET A 26 0.84 -15.47 0.66
CA MET A 26 -0.38 -15.75 -0.10
C MET A 26 -0.86 -17.19 0.09
N GLN A 27 0.06 -18.15 0.19
CA GLN A 27 -0.28 -19.54 0.47
C GLN A 27 -0.87 -19.73 1.88
N CYS A 28 -0.30 -19.07 2.88
CA CYS A 28 -0.86 -19.08 4.24
C CYS A 28 -2.27 -18.47 4.27
N ASP A 29 -2.45 -17.33 3.61
CA ASP A 29 -3.73 -16.63 3.53
C ASP A 29 -4.77 -17.45 2.77
N GLU A 30 -4.39 -18.12 1.68
CA GLU A 30 -5.24 -19.02 0.92
C GLU A 30 -5.70 -20.21 1.78
N ASN A 31 -4.79 -20.82 2.54
CA ASN A 31 -5.14 -21.92 3.44
C ASN A 31 -6.12 -21.45 4.53
N ALA A 32 -5.84 -20.31 5.17
CA ALA A 32 -6.72 -19.72 6.17
C ALA A 32 -8.10 -19.38 5.59
N PHE A 33 -8.13 -18.84 4.37
CA PHE A 33 -9.35 -18.55 3.63
C PHE A 33 -10.17 -19.82 3.36
N ILE A 34 -9.52 -20.90 2.90
CA ILE A 34 -10.18 -22.19 2.63
C ILE A 34 -10.80 -22.76 3.91
N ASP A 35 -10.10 -22.68 5.03
CA ASP A 35 -10.60 -23.17 6.33
C ASP A 35 -11.79 -22.33 6.81
N LEU A 36 -11.71 -21.00 6.75
CA LEU A 36 -12.82 -20.11 7.09
C LEU A 36 -14.03 -20.32 6.17
N LYS A 37 -13.79 -20.50 4.86
CA LYS A 37 -14.84 -20.82 3.89
C LYS A 37 -15.53 -22.13 4.25
N ARG A 38 -14.77 -23.16 4.63
CA ARG A 38 -15.31 -24.46 5.07
C ARG A 38 -16.22 -24.28 6.28
N ASP A 39 -15.81 -23.48 7.26
CA ASP A 39 -16.60 -23.20 8.46
C ASP A 39 -17.91 -22.47 8.11
N VAL A 40 -17.83 -21.43 7.27
CA VAL A 40 -19.02 -20.71 6.80
C VAL A 40 -20.00 -21.65 6.09
N LEU A 41 -19.51 -22.51 5.18
CA LEU A 41 -20.37 -23.44 4.45
C LEU A 41 -20.96 -24.53 5.35
N ARG A 42 -20.23 -24.96 6.38
CA ARG A 42 -20.71 -25.91 7.39
C ARG A 42 -21.83 -25.31 8.24
N ASP A 43 -21.67 -24.06 8.67
CA ASP A 43 -22.58 -23.40 9.63
C ASP A 43 -23.79 -22.74 8.93
N TYR A 44 -23.70 -22.51 7.62
CA TYR A 44 -24.75 -21.87 6.81
C TYR A 44 -26.15 -22.50 6.93
N PRO A 45 -26.32 -23.85 6.90
CA PRO A 45 -27.65 -24.45 7.04
C PRO A 45 -28.32 -24.13 8.37
N GLU A 46 -27.55 -24.08 9.47
CA GLU A 46 -28.04 -23.73 10.79
C GLU A 46 -28.42 -22.23 10.85
N ALA A 47 -27.59 -21.36 10.29
CA ALA A 47 -27.90 -19.93 10.19
C ALA A 47 -29.21 -19.66 9.42
N ILE A 48 -29.51 -20.45 8.38
CA ILE A 48 -30.78 -20.36 7.64
C ILE A 48 -31.96 -20.84 8.49
N GLN A 49 -31.80 -21.90 9.29
CA GLN A 49 -32.84 -22.37 10.20
C GLN A 49 -33.14 -21.34 11.29
N GLU A 50 -32.10 -20.71 11.85
CA GLU A 50 -32.27 -19.65 12.84
C GLU A 50 -32.92 -18.40 12.21
N GLY A 51 -32.51 -18.01 11.01
CA GLY A 51 -33.15 -16.94 10.25
C GLY A 51 -34.64 -17.20 10.00
N ASN A 52 -35.00 -18.44 9.67
CA ASN A 52 -36.40 -18.85 9.53
C ASN A 52 -37.19 -18.73 10.85
N ARG A 53 -36.58 -19.08 11.98
CA ARG A 53 -37.19 -18.92 13.32
C ARG A 53 -37.38 -17.44 13.69
N LEU A 54 -36.39 -16.60 13.44
CA LEU A 54 -36.40 -15.18 13.80
C LEU A 54 -37.35 -14.35 12.92
N LEU A 55 -37.33 -14.59 11.60
CA LEU A 55 -38.14 -13.85 10.64
C LEU A 55 -39.56 -14.42 10.49
N ASN A 56 -39.79 -15.67 10.93
CA ASN A 56 -41.09 -16.34 10.91
C ASN A 56 -41.79 -16.18 9.55
N GLY A 57 -43.00 -15.59 9.52
CA GLY A 57 -43.76 -15.40 8.27
C GLY A 57 -43.11 -14.48 7.23
N ALA A 58 -42.08 -13.71 7.60
CA ALA A 58 -41.31 -12.89 6.65
C ALA A 58 -40.15 -13.67 6.01
N PHE A 59 -39.82 -14.88 6.48
CA PHE A 59 -38.75 -15.68 5.91
C PHE A 59 -39.10 -16.19 4.51
N ARG A 60 -38.18 -16.02 3.57
CA ARG A 60 -38.30 -16.56 2.21
C ARG A 60 -37.00 -17.27 1.83
N LYS A 61 -37.06 -18.59 1.62
CA LYS A 61 -35.90 -19.40 1.23
C LYS A 61 -35.21 -18.90 -0.05
N ALA A 62 -35.97 -18.35 -0.99
CA ALA A 62 -35.46 -17.86 -2.27
C ALA A 62 -34.56 -16.62 -2.14
N ASP A 63 -34.64 -15.89 -1.03
CA ASP A 63 -33.82 -14.71 -0.76
C ASP A 63 -32.39 -15.10 -0.32
N TYR A 64 -32.15 -16.39 -0.11
CA TYR A 64 -30.89 -16.94 0.37
C TYR A 64 -30.27 -17.88 -0.68
N PRO A 65 -28.95 -17.79 -0.94
CA PRO A 65 -28.29 -18.67 -1.90
C PRO A 65 -28.30 -20.14 -1.43
N THR A 66 -28.20 -21.07 -2.38
CA THR A 66 -27.90 -22.47 -2.03
C THR A 66 -26.45 -22.61 -1.58
N LEU A 67 -26.11 -23.71 -0.89
CA LEU A 67 -24.71 -24.01 -0.52
C LEU A 67 -23.78 -23.99 -1.74
N ALA A 68 -24.21 -24.56 -2.87
CA ALA A 68 -23.43 -24.56 -4.11
C ALA A 68 -23.23 -23.14 -4.68
N GLN A 69 -24.26 -22.29 -4.60
CA GLN A 69 -24.15 -20.89 -5.02
C GLN A 69 -23.23 -20.10 -4.09
N LEU A 70 -23.33 -20.32 -2.77
CA LEU A 70 -22.48 -19.66 -1.78
C LEU A 70 -21.01 -20.06 -1.94
N ASP A 71 -20.76 -21.36 -2.13
CA ASP A 71 -19.43 -21.91 -2.38
C ASP A 71 -18.78 -21.30 -3.63
N GLY A 72 -19.53 -21.19 -4.74
CA GLY A 72 -19.02 -20.59 -5.98
C GLY A 72 -18.81 -19.07 -5.91
N ARG A 73 -19.41 -18.37 -4.94
CA ARG A 73 -19.27 -16.91 -4.77
C ARG A 73 -18.13 -16.52 -3.84
N ILE A 74 -17.81 -17.37 -2.87
CA ILE A 74 -16.72 -17.15 -1.92
C ILE A 74 -15.43 -17.73 -2.51
N THR A 75 -14.62 -16.88 -3.15
CA THR A 75 -13.40 -17.30 -3.84
C THR A 75 -12.20 -16.42 -3.49
N PHE A 76 -11.03 -17.06 -3.40
CA PHE A 76 -9.72 -16.41 -3.30
C PHE A 76 -8.95 -16.71 -4.58
N ARG A 77 -8.43 -15.69 -5.27
CA ARG A 77 -7.67 -15.85 -6.51
C ARG A 77 -6.57 -14.81 -6.60
N TYR A 78 -5.40 -15.25 -7.02
CA TYR A 78 -4.29 -14.39 -7.41
C TYR A 78 -3.55 -15.03 -8.58
N GLU A 79 -2.95 -14.20 -9.44
CA GLU A 79 -2.11 -14.63 -10.54
C GLU A 79 -0.84 -13.79 -10.52
N VAL A 80 0.31 -14.44 -10.74
CA VAL A 80 1.59 -13.75 -10.87
C VAL A 80 2.09 -13.90 -12.29
N TYR A 81 2.38 -12.76 -12.90
CA TYR A 81 3.02 -12.69 -14.21
C TYR A 81 4.48 -12.31 -14.03
N ALA A 82 5.39 -13.13 -14.56
CA ALA A 82 6.80 -12.78 -14.59
C ALA A 82 7.01 -11.61 -15.56
N PHE A 83 7.67 -10.56 -15.09
CA PHE A 83 8.17 -9.51 -15.98
C PHE A 83 9.33 -10.09 -16.79
N PRO A 84 9.32 -10.05 -18.14
CA PRO A 84 10.50 -10.39 -18.90
C PRO A 84 11.63 -9.45 -18.46
N GLU A 85 12.81 -10.00 -18.19
CA GLU A 85 13.92 -9.26 -17.58
C GLU A 85 14.18 -7.93 -18.29
N ILE A 86 14.34 -6.85 -17.51
CA ILE A 86 14.90 -5.56 -17.96
C ILE A 86 16.33 -5.74 -18.53
N ARG A 87 16.93 -6.92 -18.35
CA ARG A 87 18.18 -7.36 -18.98
C ARG A 87 17.90 -8.21 -20.21
N ASN A 88 18.05 -7.61 -21.39
CA ASN A 88 18.59 -8.12 -22.67
C ASN A 88 18.63 -9.63 -23.07
N ASP A 89 18.06 -10.61 -22.36
CA ASP A 89 18.06 -12.02 -22.74
C ASP A 89 16.69 -12.45 -23.29
N PHE A 90 16.30 -11.84 -24.43
CA PHE A 90 15.11 -12.22 -25.18
C PHE A 90 15.46 -13.37 -26.15
N ARG A 91 15.60 -14.60 -25.65
CA ARG A 91 15.73 -15.80 -26.50
C ARG A 91 14.41 -16.26 -27.14
N VAL A 92 13.49 -15.32 -27.38
CA VAL A 92 12.26 -15.57 -28.14
C VAL A 92 12.28 -14.62 -29.32
N ALA A 93 12.23 -15.18 -30.53
CA ALA A 93 12.17 -14.44 -31.79
C ALA A 93 10.84 -13.67 -31.91
N MET A 94 10.67 -12.60 -31.13
CA MET A 94 9.60 -11.63 -31.31
C MET A 94 9.99 -10.70 -32.47
N GLY A 95 9.06 -10.46 -33.40
CA GLY A 95 9.26 -9.43 -34.44
C GLY A 95 9.46 -8.04 -33.82
N GLU A 96 10.24 -7.18 -34.47
CA GLU A 96 10.63 -5.85 -33.96
C GLU A 96 9.45 -5.00 -33.46
N ASP A 97 8.28 -5.11 -34.09
CA ASP A 97 7.08 -4.39 -33.68
C ASP A 97 6.49 -4.89 -32.35
N ALA A 98 6.54 -6.20 -32.09
CA ALA A 98 6.11 -6.76 -30.81
C ALA A 98 7.07 -6.35 -29.68
N PHE A 99 8.38 -6.32 -29.99
CA PHE A 99 9.40 -5.83 -29.07
C PHE A 99 9.23 -4.35 -28.72
N ARG A 100 9.00 -3.50 -29.74
CA ARG A 100 8.76 -2.06 -29.54
C ARG A 100 7.52 -1.80 -28.68
N ARG A 101 6.43 -2.55 -28.91
CA ARG A 101 5.20 -2.47 -28.10
C ARG A 101 5.39 -2.98 -26.66
N ALA A 102 6.22 -4.00 -26.44
CA ALA A 102 6.54 -4.47 -25.10
C ALA A 102 7.33 -3.40 -24.32
N ARG A 103 8.43 -2.90 -24.90
CA ARG A 103 9.23 -1.81 -24.34
C ARG A 103 8.42 -0.56 -23.99
N ALA A 104 7.52 -0.14 -24.88
CA ALA A 104 6.67 1.02 -24.64
C ALA A 104 5.72 0.81 -23.45
N ARG A 105 5.10 -0.38 -23.34
CA ARG A 105 4.27 -0.74 -22.19
C ARG A 105 5.07 -0.82 -20.89
N ASP A 106 6.29 -1.38 -20.95
CA ASP A 106 7.16 -1.46 -19.78
C ASP A 106 7.57 -0.07 -19.30
N ALA A 107 7.93 0.84 -20.21
CA ALA A 107 8.28 2.22 -19.87
C ALA A 107 7.09 2.98 -19.27
N GLU A 108 5.89 2.82 -19.83
CA GLU A 108 4.66 3.42 -19.31
C GLU A 108 4.34 2.90 -17.90
N MET A 109 4.38 1.58 -17.70
CA MET A 109 4.11 0.96 -16.40
C MET A 109 5.14 1.38 -15.35
N MET A 110 6.42 1.49 -15.73
CA MET A 110 7.47 1.99 -14.84
C MET A 110 7.26 3.47 -14.48
N GLY A 111 6.80 4.30 -15.43
CA GLY A 111 6.46 5.70 -15.18
C GLY A 111 5.31 5.84 -14.17
N GLN A 112 4.24 5.06 -14.35
CA GLN A 112 3.10 5.00 -13.42
C GLN A 112 3.54 4.57 -12.02
N PHE A 113 4.35 3.52 -11.95
CA PHE A 113 4.89 3.02 -10.69
C PHE A 113 5.71 4.07 -9.95
N LYS A 114 6.60 4.81 -10.63
CA LYS A 114 7.39 5.89 -10.01
C LYS A 114 6.51 7.02 -9.50
N ALA A 115 5.54 7.46 -10.30
CA ALA A 115 4.60 8.52 -9.92
C ALA A 115 3.81 8.15 -8.66
N GLU A 116 3.43 6.89 -8.53
CA GLU A 116 2.71 6.37 -7.38
C GLU A 116 3.57 6.30 -6.12
N VAL A 117 4.80 5.77 -6.21
CA VAL A 117 5.73 5.75 -5.08
C VAL A 117 5.94 7.17 -4.56
N ALA A 118 6.18 8.12 -5.47
CA ALA A 118 6.34 9.52 -5.12
C ALA A 118 5.06 10.15 -4.53
N THR A 119 3.88 9.77 -5.01
CA THR A 119 2.59 10.19 -4.42
C THR A 119 2.45 9.69 -2.99
N ARG A 120 2.79 8.42 -2.72
CA ARG A 120 2.72 7.83 -1.38
C ARG A 120 3.71 8.48 -0.40
N ILE A 121 4.92 8.78 -0.86
CA ILE A 121 5.90 9.57 -0.10
C ILE A 121 5.31 10.94 0.21
N LYS A 122 4.82 11.65 -0.80
CA LYS A 122 4.22 12.98 -0.68
C LYS A 122 3.11 13.01 0.36
N GLU A 123 2.20 12.05 0.30
CA GLU A 123 1.07 11.96 1.23
C GLU A 123 1.52 11.71 2.67
N ALA A 124 2.44 10.76 2.89
CA ALA A 124 2.95 10.44 4.21
C ALA A 124 3.69 11.63 4.84
N VAL A 125 4.56 12.28 4.08
CA VAL A 125 5.35 13.43 4.53
C VAL A 125 4.47 14.65 4.78
N ARG A 126 3.54 14.97 3.86
CA ARG A 126 2.57 16.06 4.04
C ARG A 126 1.71 15.82 5.27
N HIS A 127 1.15 14.63 5.42
CA HIS A 127 0.32 14.31 6.57
C HIS A 127 1.09 14.43 7.88
N MET A 128 2.38 14.07 7.91
CA MET A 128 3.22 14.26 9.08
C MET A 128 3.48 15.75 9.38
N ALA A 129 3.79 16.55 8.35
CA ALA A 129 3.98 18.00 8.49
C ALA A 129 2.72 18.68 9.06
N ASP A 130 1.57 18.46 8.43
CA ASP A 130 0.29 19.09 8.79
C ASP A 130 -0.11 18.75 10.24
N LYS A 131 0.06 17.48 10.65
CA LYS A 131 -0.33 17.04 11.99
C LYS A 131 0.60 17.60 13.06
N LEU A 132 1.89 17.71 12.79
CA LEU A 132 2.85 18.27 13.74
C LEU A 132 2.73 19.79 13.86
N GLU A 133 2.41 20.48 12.77
CA GLU A 133 2.23 21.93 12.75
C GLU A 133 1.04 22.38 13.61
N VAL A 134 -0.09 21.66 13.52
CA VAL A 134 -1.34 21.99 14.22
C VAL A 134 -1.36 21.45 15.66
N TYR A 135 -0.63 20.38 15.97
CA TYR A 135 -0.75 19.73 17.28
C TYR A 135 -0.21 20.60 18.43
N ARG A 136 -1.05 20.80 19.45
CA ARG A 136 -0.69 21.39 20.74
C ARG A 136 -1.17 20.46 21.86
N PRO A 137 -0.28 19.95 22.74
CA PRO A 137 -0.70 19.11 23.86
C PRO A 137 -1.57 19.90 24.85
N ALA A 138 -2.44 19.19 25.56
CA ALA A 138 -3.23 19.80 26.63
C ALA A 138 -2.31 20.32 27.74
N THR A 139 -2.70 21.44 28.35
CA THR A 139 -2.08 21.93 29.59
C THR A 139 -3.10 21.80 30.73
N HIS A 140 -2.71 22.16 31.94
CA HIS A 140 -3.65 22.24 33.07
C HIS A 140 -4.81 23.22 32.84
N VAL A 141 -4.70 24.12 31.84
CA VAL A 141 -5.66 25.19 31.58
C VAL A 141 -6.28 25.11 30.18
N THR A 142 -5.66 24.39 29.25
CA THR A 142 -6.08 24.31 27.85
C THR A 142 -6.28 22.87 27.39
N LYS A 143 -7.33 22.61 26.60
CA LYS A 143 -7.51 21.32 25.92
C LYS A 143 -6.47 21.17 24.80
N ALA A 144 -6.17 19.94 24.44
CA ALA A 144 -5.28 19.66 23.31
C ALA A 144 -5.89 20.16 22.00
N GLU A 145 -5.06 20.70 21.12
CA GLU A 145 -5.42 21.08 19.76
C GLU A 145 -4.79 20.10 18.77
N GLY A 146 -5.55 19.72 17.73
CA GLY A 146 -5.12 18.70 16.78
C GLY A 146 -5.08 17.28 17.35
N VAL A 147 -4.81 16.30 16.48
CA VAL A 147 -4.73 14.87 16.85
C VAL A 147 -3.40 14.31 16.35
N PHE A 148 -2.57 13.86 17.28
CA PHE A 148 -1.29 13.20 16.98
C PHE A 148 -1.26 11.79 17.60
N ARG A 149 -1.29 10.77 16.74
CA ARG A 149 -1.29 9.33 17.11
C ARG A 149 0.05 8.69 16.77
N ASP A 150 0.42 7.64 17.50
CA ASP A 150 1.66 6.88 17.25
C ASP A 150 1.73 6.31 15.83
N THR A 151 0.56 5.95 15.30
CA THR A 151 0.40 5.44 13.94
C THR A 151 0.95 6.40 12.89
N LEU A 152 1.04 7.71 13.16
CA LEU A 152 1.64 8.63 12.21
C LEU A 152 3.13 8.34 11.96
N VAL A 153 3.87 8.10 13.04
CA VAL A 153 5.31 7.78 12.97
C VAL A 153 5.50 6.35 12.48
N GLU A 154 4.64 5.42 12.89
CA GLU A 154 4.69 4.03 12.41
C GLU A 154 4.44 3.94 10.90
N ASN A 155 3.42 4.63 10.37
CA ASN A 155 3.14 4.64 8.94
C ASN A 155 4.33 5.16 8.11
N VAL A 156 5.05 6.16 8.63
CA VAL A 156 6.27 6.67 7.97
C VAL A 156 7.40 5.65 8.03
N ARG A 157 7.59 4.98 9.18
CA ARG A 157 8.57 3.89 9.34
C ARG A 157 8.28 2.71 8.41
N GLU A 158 7.04 2.27 8.35
CA GLU A 158 6.59 1.20 7.44
C GLU A 158 6.84 1.59 5.99
N LEU A 159 6.51 2.83 5.60
CA LEU A 159 6.77 3.31 4.25
C LEU A 159 8.26 3.27 3.91
N ILE A 160 9.13 3.79 4.79
CA ILE A 160 10.58 3.75 4.58
C ILE A 160 11.09 2.32 4.45
N GLY A 161 10.57 1.39 5.27
CA GLY A 161 10.91 -0.04 5.17
C GLY A 161 10.50 -0.66 3.84
N MET A 162 9.43 -0.15 3.20
CA MET A 162 9.00 -0.60 1.88
C MET A 162 9.77 0.04 0.73
N LEU A 163 10.22 1.30 0.84
CA LEU A 163 10.85 2.05 -0.27
C LEU A 163 11.99 1.31 -1.00
N PRO A 164 12.92 0.59 -0.33
CA PRO A 164 13.96 -0.19 -1.01
C PRO A 164 13.42 -1.33 -1.88
N LEU A 165 12.30 -1.93 -1.48
CA LEU A 165 11.60 -2.97 -2.24
C LEU A 165 10.82 -2.37 -3.41
N LEU A 166 10.38 -1.12 -3.26
CA LEU A 166 9.71 -0.39 -4.33
C LEU A 166 10.72 0.17 -5.33
N ASN A 167 11.98 0.37 -4.97
CA ASN A 167 12.98 0.90 -5.88
C ASN A 167 13.55 -0.15 -6.86
N VAL A 168 12.67 -0.81 -7.63
CA VAL A 168 13.02 -1.85 -8.62
C VAL A 168 13.95 -1.36 -9.72
N THR A 169 13.98 -0.04 -9.99
CA THR A 169 14.86 0.58 -10.98
C THR A 169 16.20 1.07 -10.42
N ASN A 170 16.48 0.88 -9.13
CA ASN A 170 17.65 1.47 -8.44
C ASN A 170 17.78 2.99 -8.68
N ASP A 171 16.66 3.70 -8.60
CA ASP A 171 16.58 5.14 -8.73
C ASP A 171 17.26 5.82 -7.53
N VAL A 172 18.30 6.64 -7.81
CA VAL A 172 19.11 7.31 -6.79
C VAL A 172 18.30 8.39 -6.07
N GLU A 173 17.34 9.04 -6.74
CA GLU A 173 16.52 10.09 -6.13
C GLU A 173 15.57 9.50 -5.09
N ILE A 174 14.88 8.40 -5.42
CA ILE A 174 13.99 7.70 -4.48
C ILE A 174 14.78 7.19 -3.28
N ALA A 175 15.97 6.62 -3.51
CA ALA A 175 16.84 6.16 -2.43
C ALA A 175 17.31 7.31 -1.53
N GLY A 176 17.66 8.45 -2.12
CA GLY A 176 18.04 9.66 -1.39
C GLY A 176 16.91 10.22 -0.52
N ILE A 177 15.70 10.29 -1.06
CA ILE A 177 14.50 10.72 -0.32
C ILE A 177 14.22 9.75 0.84
N ALA A 178 14.27 8.44 0.61
CA ALA A 178 14.07 7.44 1.65
C ALA A 178 15.09 7.58 2.80
N ALA A 179 16.37 7.79 2.46
CA ALA A 179 17.43 8.00 3.44
C ALA A 179 17.18 9.27 4.28
N ARG A 180 16.76 10.36 3.66
CA ARG A 180 16.41 11.60 4.37
C ARG A 180 15.19 11.44 5.27
N MET A 181 14.15 10.77 4.79
CA MET A 181 12.98 10.45 5.62
C MET A 181 13.39 9.66 6.88
N GLN A 182 14.27 8.66 6.72
CA GLN A 182 14.81 7.89 7.83
C GLN A 182 15.61 8.78 8.81
N SER A 183 16.50 9.63 8.30
CA SER A 183 17.43 10.41 9.13
C SER A 183 16.83 11.71 9.69
N GLU A 184 15.71 12.19 9.17
CA GLU A 184 15.13 13.48 9.57
C GLU A 184 13.77 13.32 10.24
N LEU A 185 12.93 12.38 9.79
CA LEU A 185 11.56 12.21 10.30
C LEU A 185 11.48 11.22 11.47
N LEU A 186 12.41 10.26 11.56
CA LEU A 186 12.42 9.22 12.59
C LEU A 186 13.44 9.47 13.72
N ASN A 187 13.98 10.68 13.82
CA ASN A 187 14.91 11.06 14.90
C ASN A 187 14.29 11.03 16.29
N TYR A 188 12.98 11.23 16.37
CA TYR A 188 12.24 11.30 17.62
C TYR A 188 11.15 10.23 17.67
N SER A 189 10.93 9.67 18.86
CA SER A 189 9.77 8.81 19.10
C SER A 189 8.48 9.63 19.04
N ALA A 190 7.35 8.97 18.79
CA ALA A 190 6.04 9.62 18.85
C ALA A 190 5.78 10.26 20.22
N GLN A 191 6.23 9.63 21.31
CA GLN A 191 6.12 10.21 22.64
C GLN A 191 6.94 11.49 22.79
N THR A 192 8.19 11.49 22.33
CA THR A 192 9.04 12.70 22.33
C THR A 192 8.41 13.84 21.54
N LEU A 193 7.76 13.53 20.41
CA LEU A 193 7.03 14.53 19.61
C LEU A 193 5.79 15.07 20.33
N ARG A 194 5.13 14.30 21.21
CA ARG A 194 4.04 14.83 22.05
C ARG A 194 4.56 15.82 23.09
N ASP A 195 5.67 15.49 23.72
CA ASP A 195 6.15 16.21 24.90
C ASP A 195 6.97 17.45 24.54
N SER A 196 7.67 17.44 23.41
CA SER A 196 8.61 18.50 23.02
C SER A 196 8.14 19.34 21.85
N THR A 197 7.90 20.62 22.10
CA THR A 197 7.57 21.61 21.05
C THR A 197 8.71 21.80 20.06
N SER A 198 9.97 21.81 20.51
CA SER A 198 11.11 21.96 19.62
C SER A 198 11.24 20.77 18.68
N ALA A 199 11.08 19.54 19.18
CA ALA A 199 11.09 18.33 18.37
C ALA A 199 10.02 18.37 17.28
N ARG A 200 8.79 18.81 17.61
CA ARG A 200 7.72 18.98 16.62
C ARG A 200 8.07 19.98 15.54
N ILE A 201 8.57 21.16 15.91
CA ILE A 201 8.93 22.22 14.95
C ILE A 201 10.03 21.73 14.02
N THR A 202 11.08 21.12 14.57
CA THR A 202 12.19 20.58 13.77
C THR A 202 11.71 19.49 12.80
N THR A 203 10.91 18.54 13.26
CA THR A 203 10.42 17.44 12.42
C THR A 203 9.39 17.92 11.39
N ALA A 204 8.52 18.88 11.73
CA ALA A 204 7.59 19.48 10.78
C ALA A 204 8.32 20.24 9.67
N ALA A 205 9.35 21.02 10.03
CA ALA A 205 10.19 21.73 9.06
C ALA A 205 10.95 20.77 8.13
N ALA A 206 11.50 19.68 8.69
CA ALA A 206 12.14 18.64 7.89
C ALA A 206 11.14 17.97 6.92
N ALA A 207 9.95 17.63 7.41
CA ALA A 207 8.89 17.07 6.57
C ALA A 207 8.50 18.04 5.44
N ALA A 208 8.32 19.33 5.73
CA ALA A 208 8.02 20.34 4.71
C ALA A 208 9.16 20.48 3.67
N GLY A 209 10.42 20.39 4.10
CA GLY A 209 11.58 20.40 3.20
C GLY A 209 11.59 19.19 2.25
N ILE A 210 11.45 17.98 2.81
CA ILE A 210 11.37 16.74 2.01
C ILE A 210 10.18 16.79 1.04
N LEU A 211 9.04 17.33 1.47
CA LEU A 211 7.86 17.49 0.60
C LEU A 211 8.16 18.36 -0.62
N ALA A 212 8.86 19.48 -0.43
CA ALA A 212 9.26 20.37 -1.51
C ALA A 212 10.19 19.67 -2.51
N ASP A 213 11.13 18.87 -2.02
CA ASP A 213 12.07 18.13 -2.87
C ASP A 213 11.37 17.00 -3.66
N VAL A 214 10.42 16.31 -3.03
CA VAL A 214 9.58 15.31 -3.71
C VAL A 214 8.75 15.97 -4.81
N ASP A 215 8.17 17.14 -4.56
CA ASP A 215 7.42 17.91 -5.56
C ASP A 215 8.30 18.40 -6.71
N ALA A 216 9.55 18.78 -6.43
CA ALA A 216 10.52 19.14 -7.46
C ALA A 216 10.93 17.93 -8.31
N ALA A 217 11.24 16.80 -7.66
CA ALA A 217 11.59 15.54 -8.34
C ALA A 217 10.44 15.04 -9.22
N LEU A 218 9.19 15.09 -8.74
CA LEU A 218 8.00 14.73 -9.51
C LEU A 218 7.81 15.59 -10.76
N LYS A 219 8.03 16.91 -10.66
CA LYS A 219 7.96 17.81 -11.82
C LYS A 219 9.03 17.48 -12.86
N ASN A 220 10.24 17.18 -12.42
CA ASN A 220 11.33 16.80 -13.30
C ASN A 220 11.06 15.44 -13.97
N MET A 221 10.60 14.44 -13.20
CA MET A 221 10.21 13.14 -13.75
C MET A 221 9.09 13.26 -14.79
N GLY A 222 8.09 14.12 -14.56
CA GLY A 222 7.02 14.38 -15.52
C GLY A 222 7.49 15.02 -16.84
N GLN A 223 8.63 15.71 -16.85
CA GLN A 223 9.23 16.28 -18.07
C GLN A 223 10.03 15.28 -18.89
N PHE A 224 10.48 14.16 -18.31
CA PHE A 224 11.24 13.13 -19.02
C PHE A 224 10.35 12.10 -19.75
N PHE A 225 9.06 12.06 -19.45
CA PHE A 225 8.07 11.15 -20.06
C PHE A 225 7.10 11.86 -21.03
N ALA A 226 7.28 13.16 -21.28
CA ALA A 226 6.55 13.94 -22.29
C ALA A 226 7.43 14.12 -23.55
#